data_AF-A0A1V5IJN0-F1
#
_entry.id   AF-A0A1V5IJN0-F1
#
_cell.length_a   1.000
_cell.length_b   1.000
_cell.length_c   1.000
_cell.angle_alpha   90.00
_cell.angle_beta   90.00
_cell.angle_gamma   90.00
#
_symmetry.space_group_name_H-M   'P 1'
#
loop_
_entity.id
_entity.type
_entity.pdbx_description
1 polymer ?
#
loop_
_entity_poly.entity_id
_entity_poly.type
_entity_poly.pdbx_seq_one_letter_code
_entity_poly.pdbx_strand_id
1 'polypeptide(L)'
;MLGWVAESSPDPGVPYLGSYGEGNQWSYPEESYGVLSWWDYGHWITVISRRIPVTNPFQDNLVPSAAYFFADSEENANAIADEYRVKYVITDWKMVETKFPAMVAFYDSSLEDQSLPADYYYQVFRIASPDMKGNQTLARLHSSPFYHTMVSRLHSFDGSQAAPQTVMYVEYEIPASARTTPGISVFENLDPETAREKIALFNATPHEGRRAAILNAGLDTPVETVPALRHYRLVYEEAGTGNETSPPYTQAVKAFEYVKGARLKGDGEIEVTIQTNLGRTFVYRQQSENGSFILPYPTKGSQYPVHTLGPYRMISSGRTVEVTEQDVLEGKAISG
;
A
#
# COMPACT_ATOMS: atom_id res chain seq x y z
N MET A 1 -18.61 0.60 -0.70
CA MET A 1 -17.55 -0.43 -0.83
C MET A 1 -18.10 -1.80 -0.51
N LEU A 2 -18.46 -2.10 0.74
CA LEU A 2 -18.82 -3.47 1.14
C LEU A 2 -20.09 -4.03 0.50
N GLY A 3 -21.07 -3.17 0.18
CA GLY A 3 -22.24 -3.57 -0.62
C GLY A 3 -21.84 -4.02 -2.04
N TRP A 4 -20.93 -3.28 -2.69
CA TRP A 4 -20.38 -3.67 -3.99
C TRP A 4 -19.63 -5.02 -3.90
N VAL A 5 -18.83 -5.23 -2.85
CA VAL A 5 -18.16 -6.52 -2.63
C VAL A 5 -19.19 -7.65 -2.51
N ALA A 6 -20.31 -7.43 -1.79
CA ALA A 6 -21.37 -8.43 -1.65
C ALA A 6 -21.93 -8.89 -3.01
N GLU A 7 -22.14 -7.94 -3.92
CA GLU A 7 -22.78 -8.13 -5.22
C GLU A 7 -21.81 -8.60 -6.32
N SER A 8 -20.55 -8.16 -6.26
CA SER A 8 -19.60 -8.28 -7.39
C SER A 8 -18.48 -9.28 -7.16
N SER A 9 -18.33 -9.83 -5.95
CA SER A 9 -17.34 -10.90 -5.69
C SER A 9 -18.00 -12.29 -5.69
N PRO A 10 -17.30 -13.37 -6.07
CA PRO A 10 -17.86 -14.72 -6.07
C PRO A 10 -18.40 -15.14 -4.70
N ASP A 11 -19.38 -16.04 -4.64
CA ASP A 11 -19.80 -16.63 -3.38
C ASP A 11 -18.63 -17.45 -2.76
N PRO A 12 -18.31 -17.28 -1.46
CA PRO A 12 -17.22 -18.02 -0.82
C PRO A 12 -17.57 -19.47 -0.45
N GLY A 13 -18.75 -19.97 -0.81
CA GLY A 13 -19.20 -21.34 -0.51
C GLY A 13 -19.63 -21.56 0.94
N VAL A 14 -19.60 -20.51 1.77
CA VAL A 14 -19.96 -20.58 3.20
C VAL A 14 -21.34 -19.96 3.44
N PRO A 15 -22.36 -20.75 3.85
CA PRO A 15 -23.71 -20.23 4.03
C PRO A 15 -23.82 -19.25 5.21
N TYR A 16 -24.08 -17.97 4.94
CA TYR A 16 -24.10 -16.92 5.98
C TYR A 16 -24.99 -17.24 7.22
N LEU A 17 -26.19 -17.79 7.00
CA LEU A 17 -27.11 -18.23 8.07
C LEU A 17 -27.14 -19.77 8.22
N GLY A 18 -26.04 -20.43 7.88
CA GLY A 18 -25.89 -21.88 7.96
C GLY A 18 -25.75 -22.41 9.39
N SER A 19 -25.78 -23.74 9.51
CA SER A 19 -25.36 -24.43 10.74
C SER A 19 -23.87 -24.74 10.66
N TYR A 20 -23.16 -24.44 11.74
CA TYR A 20 -21.71 -24.63 11.82
C TYR A 20 -21.39 -25.65 12.91
N GLY A 21 -20.47 -26.57 12.62
CA GLY A 21 -19.97 -27.52 13.61
C GLY A 21 -19.19 -26.80 14.71
N GLU A 22 -19.19 -27.34 15.92
CA GLU A 22 -18.44 -26.77 17.04
C GLU A 22 -16.96 -27.18 16.99
N GLY A 23 -16.06 -26.24 17.31
CA GLY A 23 -14.62 -26.49 17.36
C GLY A 23 -14.08 -27.05 16.05
N ASN A 24 -13.50 -28.25 16.11
CA ASN A 24 -12.85 -28.91 14.96
C ASN A 24 -13.83 -29.63 14.01
N GLN A 25 -15.14 -29.49 14.23
CA GLN A 25 -16.17 -30.10 13.36
C GLN A 25 -16.50 -29.24 12.13
N TRP A 26 -15.84 -28.09 11.98
CA TRP A 26 -16.00 -27.20 10.84
C TRP A 26 -14.73 -27.13 9.99
N SER A 27 -14.90 -27.17 8.68
CA SER A 27 -13.83 -26.91 7.71
C SER A 27 -14.37 -26.00 6.61
N TYR A 28 -13.57 -25.01 6.23
CA TYR A 28 -13.89 -24.15 5.10
C TYR A 28 -13.87 -24.95 3.78
N PRO A 29 -14.84 -24.72 2.87
CA PRO A 29 -14.80 -25.28 1.51
C PRO A 29 -13.53 -24.91 0.75
N GLU A 30 -13.13 -25.69 -0.26
CA GLU A 30 -11.92 -25.43 -1.05
C GLU A 30 -12.02 -24.10 -1.83
N GLU A 31 -13.22 -23.77 -2.30
CA GLU A 31 -13.53 -22.55 -3.06
C GLU A 31 -13.62 -21.29 -2.21
N SER A 32 -13.60 -21.43 -0.88
CA SER A 32 -13.68 -20.29 0.04
C SER A 32 -12.43 -19.42 -0.03
N TYR A 33 -12.61 -18.14 0.29
CA TYR A 33 -11.55 -17.16 0.28
C TYR A 33 -11.75 -16.10 1.37
N GLY A 34 -10.64 -15.49 1.79
CA GLY A 34 -10.58 -14.41 2.74
C GLY A 34 -10.64 -13.02 2.09
N VAL A 35 -11.23 -12.08 2.81
CA VAL A 35 -11.12 -10.63 2.56
C VAL A 35 -10.25 -10.03 3.65
N LEU A 36 -9.06 -9.59 3.27
CA LEU A 36 -8.08 -9.00 4.18
C LEU A 36 -8.34 -7.49 4.30
N SER A 37 -8.41 -7.00 5.53
CA SER A 37 -8.46 -5.57 5.85
C SER A 37 -7.92 -5.37 7.27
N TRP A 38 -7.86 -4.14 7.77
CA TRP A 38 -7.54 -3.92 9.17
C TRP A 38 -8.62 -4.52 10.08
N TRP A 39 -8.22 -5.02 11.26
CA TRP A 39 -9.06 -5.84 12.15
C TRP A 39 -10.39 -5.17 12.53
N ASP A 40 -10.41 -3.85 12.67
CA ASP A 40 -11.62 -3.12 13.06
C ASP A 40 -12.74 -3.14 12.00
N TYR A 41 -12.44 -3.49 10.74
CA TYR A 41 -13.44 -3.64 9.68
C TYR A 41 -14.06 -5.04 9.58
N GLY A 42 -13.53 -6.06 10.27
CA GLY A 42 -13.91 -7.46 10.03
C GLY A 42 -15.39 -7.76 10.29
N HIS A 43 -16.02 -7.14 11.28
CA HIS A 43 -17.47 -7.27 11.50
C HIS A 43 -18.27 -6.67 10.35
N TRP A 44 -17.85 -5.53 9.79
CA TRP A 44 -18.53 -4.93 8.65
C TRP A 44 -18.38 -5.79 7.40
N ILE A 45 -17.20 -6.36 7.15
CA ILE A 45 -16.98 -7.32 6.08
C ILE A 45 -17.94 -8.51 6.23
N THR A 46 -18.02 -9.09 7.43
CA THR A 46 -18.91 -10.22 7.70
C THR A 46 -20.38 -9.86 7.46
N VAL A 47 -20.86 -8.77 8.04
CA VAL A 47 -22.30 -8.44 8.08
C VAL A 47 -22.80 -7.81 6.78
N ILE A 48 -22.01 -6.92 6.18
CA ILE A 48 -22.43 -6.12 5.02
C ILE A 48 -22.10 -6.86 3.73
N SER A 49 -20.85 -7.33 3.57
CA SER A 49 -20.46 -8.01 2.33
C SER A 49 -20.74 -9.51 2.35
N ARG A 50 -21.04 -10.10 3.51
CA ARG A 50 -21.22 -11.55 3.67
C ARG A 50 -20.01 -12.31 3.11
N ARG A 51 -18.82 -11.80 3.39
CA ARG A 51 -17.54 -12.44 3.08
C ARG A 51 -16.78 -12.74 4.36
N ILE A 52 -15.80 -13.63 4.25
CA ILE A 52 -15.01 -14.11 5.38
C ILE A 52 -13.87 -13.11 5.61
N PRO A 53 -13.88 -12.32 6.69
CA PRO A 53 -12.73 -11.47 6.99
C PRO A 53 -11.55 -12.34 7.46
N VAL A 54 -10.33 -12.01 7.05
CA VAL A 54 -9.12 -12.68 7.58
C VAL A 54 -8.96 -12.41 9.07
N THR A 55 -9.20 -11.15 9.48
CA THR A 55 -9.12 -10.69 10.86
C THR A 55 -10.35 -9.87 11.24
N ASN A 56 -10.67 -9.80 12.53
CA ASN A 56 -11.89 -9.15 13.01
C ASN A 56 -11.69 -8.42 14.36
N PRO A 57 -12.71 -7.70 14.85
CA PRO A 57 -12.65 -6.96 16.13
C PRO A 57 -12.29 -7.78 17.38
N PHE A 58 -12.39 -9.11 17.35
CA PHE A 58 -11.88 -9.99 18.42
C PHE A 58 -10.36 -10.23 18.33
N GLN A 59 -9.68 -9.60 17.36
CA GLN A 59 -8.24 -9.67 17.10
C GLN A 59 -7.75 -11.06 16.67
N ASP A 60 -8.65 -11.91 16.19
CA ASP A 60 -8.29 -13.15 15.52
C ASP A 60 -7.46 -12.84 14.26
N ASN A 61 -6.38 -13.60 14.03
CA ASN A 61 -5.41 -13.37 12.94
C ASN A 61 -4.89 -11.92 12.82
N LEU A 62 -4.84 -11.15 13.92
CA LEU A 62 -4.32 -9.77 13.88
C LEU A 62 -2.83 -9.74 13.53
N VAL A 63 -2.02 -10.60 14.15
CA VAL A 63 -0.56 -10.69 13.90
C VAL A 63 -0.25 -10.93 12.41
N PRO A 64 -0.77 -11.97 11.74
CA PRO A 64 -0.51 -12.17 10.32
C PRO A 64 -1.08 -11.04 9.46
N SER A 65 -2.22 -10.44 9.82
CA SER A 65 -2.78 -9.31 9.08
C SER A 65 -1.92 -8.04 9.19
N ALA A 66 -1.35 -7.77 10.37
CA ALA A 66 -0.37 -6.70 10.57
C ALA A 66 0.90 -6.98 9.77
N ALA A 67 1.43 -8.20 9.84
CA ALA A 67 2.59 -8.62 9.06
C ALA A 67 2.37 -8.46 7.55
N TYR A 68 1.17 -8.76 7.04
CA TYR A 68 0.81 -8.51 5.64
C TYR A 68 0.92 -7.03 5.29
N PHE A 69 0.32 -6.13 6.08
CA PHE A 69 0.30 -4.69 5.77
C PHE A 69 1.66 -4.02 5.89
N PHE A 70 2.54 -4.53 6.75
CA PHE A 70 3.90 -4.02 6.95
C PHE A 70 4.99 -4.79 6.22
N ALA A 71 4.63 -5.83 5.47
CA ALA A 71 5.58 -6.54 4.61
C ALA A 71 6.29 -5.54 3.67
N ASP A 72 7.61 -5.60 3.69
CA ASP A 72 8.52 -4.80 2.87
C ASP A 72 8.79 -5.42 1.48
N SER A 73 8.41 -6.69 1.30
CA SER A 73 8.43 -7.40 0.03
C SER A 73 7.06 -7.97 -0.33
N GLU A 74 6.77 -7.99 -1.63
CA GLU A 74 5.54 -8.59 -2.15
C GLU A 74 5.52 -10.12 -1.91
N GLU A 75 6.67 -10.78 -1.90
CA GLU A 75 6.79 -12.22 -1.63
C GLU A 75 6.32 -12.59 -0.22
N ASN A 76 6.77 -11.87 0.81
CA ASN A 76 6.31 -12.08 2.20
C ASN A 76 4.81 -11.81 2.35
N ALA A 77 4.30 -10.76 1.71
CA ALA A 77 2.88 -10.46 1.71
C ALA A 77 2.06 -11.57 1.05
N ASN A 78 2.54 -12.08 -0.09
CA ASN A 78 1.89 -13.15 -0.84
C ASN A 78 1.87 -14.48 -0.08
N ALA A 79 2.93 -14.80 0.65
CA ALA A 79 2.95 -16.00 1.50
C ALA A 79 1.82 -15.96 2.54
N ILE A 80 1.59 -14.81 3.17
CA ILE A 80 0.47 -14.61 4.10
C ILE A 80 -0.86 -14.64 3.34
N ALA A 81 -0.96 -13.99 2.18
CA ALA A 81 -2.16 -14.01 1.36
C ALA A 81 -2.56 -15.45 0.96
N ASP A 82 -1.59 -16.27 0.58
CA ASP A 82 -1.79 -17.68 0.22
C ASP A 82 -2.22 -18.52 1.43
N GLU A 83 -1.56 -18.35 2.58
CA GLU A 83 -1.88 -19.07 3.82
C GLU A 83 -3.32 -18.83 4.27
N TYR A 84 -3.78 -17.58 4.20
CA TYR A 84 -5.14 -17.18 4.60
C TYR A 84 -6.15 -17.15 3.44
N ARG A 85 -5.78 -17.72 2.27
CA ARG A 85 -6.61 -17.78 1.05
C ARG A 85 -7.23 -16.43 0.69
N VAL A 86 -6.46 -15.35 0.84
CA VAL A 86 -6.89 -14.00 0.52
C VAL A 86 -7.22 -13.91 -0.96
N LYS A 87 -8.39 -13.38 -1.28
CA LYS A 87 -8.75 -13.01 -2.65
C LYS A 87 -8.87 -11.51 -2.82
N TYR A 88 -9.38 -10.82 -1.80
CA TYR A 88 -9.53 -9.38 -1.83
C TYR A 88 -8.85 -8.72 -0.65
N VAL A 89 -8.28 -7.54 -0.90
CA VAL A 89 -7.68 -6.67 0.12
C VAL A 89 -8.41 -5.34 0.09
N ILE A 90 -8.95 -4.91 1.22
CA ILE A 90 -9.64 -3.63 1.36
C ILE A 90 -8.78 -2.70 2.20
N THR A 91 -8.48 -1.53 1.65
CA THR A 91 -7.76 -0.45 2.36
C THR A 91 -8.63 0.80 2.43
N ASP A 92 -8.49 1.57 3.52
CA ASP A 92 -8.99 2.94 3.57
C ASP A 92 -7.84 3.92 3.82
N TRP A 93 -8.10 5.20 3.54
CA TRP A 93 -7.12 6.27 3.69
C TRP A 93 -6.62 6.47 5.12
N LYS A 94 -7.42 6.12 6.13
CA LYS A 94 -7.01 6.25 7.53
C LYS A 94 -5.90 5.25 7.84
N MET A 95 -5.86 4.09 7.18
CA MET A 95 -4.82 3.08 7.38
C MET A 95 -3.41 3.61 7.04
N VAL A 96 -3.27 4.53 6.07
CA VAL A 96 -1.99 5.19 5.76
C VAL A 96 -1.79 6.52 6.50
N GLU A 97 -2.77 6.96 7.29
CA GLU A 97 -2.77 8.27 7.92
C GLU A 97 -3.10 8.19 9.43
N THR A 98 -4.35 8.41 9.83
CA THR A 98 -4.74 8.49 11.25
C THR A 98 -4.62 7.17 12.03
N LYS A 99 -4.83 6.01 11.39
CA LYS A 99 -4.66 4.67 11.99
C LYS A 99 -3.23 4.15 11.91
N PHE A 100 -2.40 4.67 10.99
CA PHE A 100 -1.05 4.17 10.75
C PHE A 100 -0.19 4.06 12.02
N PRO A 101 -0.15 5.07 12.94
CA PRO A 101 0.58 4.94 14.20
C PRO A 101 0.16 3.74 15.06
N ALA A 102 -1.15 3.49 15.15
CA ALA A 102 -1.66 2.35 15.92
C ALA A 102 -1.30 1.03 15.22
N MET A 103 -1.39 0.98 13.89
CA MET A 103 -0.97 -0.18 13.10
C MET A 103 0.51 -0.51 13.33
N VAL A 104 1.39 0.51 13.35
CA VAL A 104 2.83 0.33 13.69
C VAL A 104 2.99 -0.28 15.08
N ALA A 105 2.30 0.26 16.09
CA ALA A 105 2.40 -0.25 17.46
C ALA A 105 1.94 -1.72 17.58
N PHE A 106 0.86 -2.09 16.90
CA PHE A 106 0.42 -3.49 16.84
C PHE A 106 1.42 -4.39 16.14
N TYR A 107 1.97 -3.95 15.00
CA TYR A 107 2.99 -4.71 14.27
C TYR A 107 4.27 -4.88 15.09
N ASP A 108 4.79 -3.82 15.69
CA ASP A 108 5.97 -3.87 16.56
C ASP A 108 5.75 -4.82 17.76
N SER A 109 4.56 -4.76 18.38
CA SER A 109 4.22 -5.68 19.48
C SER A 109 4.16 -7.16 19.07
N SER A 110 4.06 -7.43 17.77
CA SER A 110 4.04 -8.79 17.22
C SER A 110 5.43 -9.31 16.81
N LEU A 111 6.46 -8.45 16.83
CA LEU A 111 7.84 -8.85 16.61
C LEU A 111 8.43 -9.40 17.90
N GLU A 112 9.30 -10.42 17.80
CA GLU A 112 9.88 -11.12 18.95
C GLU A 112 10.56 -10.17 19.96
N ASP A 113 11.26 -9.14 19.47
CA ASP A 113 12.06 -8.22 20.28
C ASP A 113 11.49 -6.79 20.38
N GLN A 114 10.31 -6.51 19.81
CA GLN A 114 9.73 -5.14 19.73
C GLN A 114 10.78 -4.09 19.31
N SER A 115 11.52 -4.44 18.26
CA SER A 115 12.79 -3.79 17.93
C SER A 115 12.63 -2.65 16.91
N LEU A 116 11.40 -2.24 16.55
CA LEU A 116 11.23 -1.18 15.56
C LEU A 116 11.62 0.18 16.16
N PRO A 117 12.57 0.90 15.54
CA PRO A 117 12.85 2.28 15.93
C PRO A 117 11.58 3.14 15.80
N ALA A 118 11.33 4.00 16.79
CA ALA A 118 10.13 4.85 16.80
C ALA A 118 10.03 5.81 15.61
N ASP A 119 11.15 6.11 14.95
CA ASP A 119 11.29 6.94 13.75
C ASP A 119 11.42 6.14 12.45
N TYR A 120 11.23 4.81 12.48
CA TYR A 120 11.51 3.93 11.34
C TYR A 120 10.63 4.21 10.12
N TYR A 121 9.32 4.38 10.31
CA TYR A 121 8.36 4.67 9.24
C TYR A 121 8.03 6.16 9.10
N TYR A 122 7.98 6.88 10.22
CA TYR A 122 7.69 8.30 10.24
C TYR A 122 8.24 8.94 11.51
N GLN A 123 8.40 10.26 11.50
CA GLN A 123 8.73 11.05 12.67
C GLN A 123 7.87 12.31 12.71
N VAL A 124 7.43 12.67 13.92
CA VAL A 124 6.74 13.94 14.14
C VAL A 124 7.78 14.99 14.50
N PHE A 125 7.77 16.10 13.76
CA PHE A 125 8.66 17.23 13.95
C PHE A 125 7.88 18.46 14.35
N ARG A 126 8.58 19.33 15.07
CA ARG A 126 8.17 20.69 15.33
C ARG A 126 8.79 21.60 14.27
N ILE A 127 7.94 22.29 13.51
CA ILE A 127 8.33 23.24 12.46
C ILE A 127 8.07 24.66 12.95
N ALA A 128 9.04 25.56 12.75
CA ALA A 128 8.85 26.97 13.05
C ALA A 128 7.85 27.60 12.06
N SER A 129 6.80 28.26 12.57
CA SER A 129 5.86 28.98 11.71
C SER A 129 6.58 30.13 10.96
N PRO A 130 6.30 30.33 9.66
CA PRO A 130 6.88 31.43 8.88
C PRO A 130 6.60 32.83 9.46
N ASP A 131 5.54 32.98 10.26
CA ASP A 131 5.10 34.27 10.79
C ASP A 131 5.84 34.74 12.06
N MET A 132 6.86 33.99 12.53
CA MET A 132 7.70 34.30 13.71
C MET A 132 6.93 34.61 15.01
N LYS A 133 5.62 34.33 15.09
CA LYS A 133 4.79 34.58 16.29
C LYS A 133 4.97 33.54 17.40
N GLY A 134 5.98 32.69 17.30
CA GLY A 134 6.28 31.65 18.29
C GLY A 134 5.35 30.44 18.26
N ASN A 135 4.33 30.40 17.39
CA ASN A 135 3.51 29.21 17.20
C ASN A 135 4.31 28.15 16.43
N GLN A 136 4.44 26.99 17.03
CA GLN A 136 5.08 25.82 16.46
C GLN A 136 4.00 24.88 15.91
N THR A 137 4.14 24.45 14.66
CA THR A 137 3.27 23.42 14.08
C THR A 137 3.93 22.05 14.17
N LEU A 138 3.12 21.02 14.38
CA LEU A 138 3.58 19.64 14.30
C LEU A 138 3.36 19.12 12.89
N ALA A 139 4.38 18.50 12.31
CA ALA A 139 4.29 17.84 11.03
C ALA A 139 4.78 16.40 11.16
N ARG A 140 4.01 15.46 10.62
CA ARG A 140 4.45 14.07 10.46
C ARG A 140 5.16 13.98 9.11
N LEU A 141 6.42 13.53 9.13
CA LEU A 141 7.20 13.28 7.93
C LEU A 141 7.51 11.78 7.86
N HIS A 142 7.46 11.22 6.66
CA HIS A 142 7.57 9.80 6.37
C HIS A 142 8.93 9.49 5.74
N SER A 143 9.53 8.37 6.15
CA SER A 143 10.80 7.84 5.64
C SER A 143 10.54 6.74 4.59
N SER A 144 11.60 6.28 3.91
CA SER A 144 11.50 5.24 2.87
C SER A 144 10.71 3.99 3.29
N PRO A 145 10.89 3.42 4.50
CA PRO A 145 10.16 2.23 4.92
C PRO A 145 8.63 2.40 4.90
N PHE A 146 8.08 3.60 5.14
CA PHE A 146 6.63 3.82 5.09
C PHE A 146 6.08 3.52 3.70
N TYR A 147 6.74 4.06 2.67
CA TYR A 147 6.32 3.93 1.28
C TYR A 147 6.43 2.50 0.76
N HIS A 148 7.30 1.68 1.36
CA HIS A 148 7.53 0.28 0.99
C HIS A 148 6.57 -0.71 1.68
N THR A 149 5.82 -0.28 2.69
CA THR A 149 4.78 -1.12 3.29
C THR A 149 3.71 -1.50 2.28
N MET A 150 3.17 -2.72 2.35
CA MET A 150 2.03 -3.15 1.52
C MET A 150 0.84 -2.20 1.63
N VAL A 151 0.55 -1.66 2.83
CA VAL A 151 -0.57 -0.71 2.99
C VAL A 151 -0.35 0.57 2.19
N SER A 152 0.87 1.12 2.13
CA SER A 152 1.20 2.28 1.30
C SER A 152 1.22 1.92 -0.19
N ARG A 153 1.87 0.81 -0.57
CA ARG A 153 1.93 0.32 -1.96
C ARG A 153 0.55 0.11 -2.57
N LEU A 154 -0.38 -0.45 -1.80
CA LEU A 154 -1.79 -0.58 -2.19
C LEU A 154 -2.47 0.79 -2.21
N HIS A 155 -2.48 1.50 -1.08
CA HIS A 155 -3.37 2.65 -0.91
C HIS A 155 -2.85 3.93 -1.55
N SER A 156 -1.59 4.30 -1.32
CA SER A 156 -0.99 5.54 -1.82
C SER A 156 -0.66 5.47 -3.31
N PHE A 157 -0.27 4.28 -3.81
CA PHE A 157 0.27 4.12 -5.16
C PHE A 157 -0.62 3.32 -6.11
N ASP A 158 -1.80 2.88 -5.66
CA ASP A 158 -2.73 2.04 -6.43
C ASP A 158 -2.07 0.74 -6.98
N GLY A 159 -1.01 0.26 -6.31
CA GLY A 159 -0.17 -0.85 -6.74
C GLY A 159 0.83 -0.54 -7.86
N SER A 160 0.91 0.70 -8.35
CA SER A 160 1.87 1.11 -9.37
C SER A 160 3.27 1.36 -8.80
N GLN A 161 4.30 1.26 -9.64
CA GLN A 161 5.62 1.81 -9.32
C GLN A 161 5.54 3.33 -9.17
N ALA A 162 6.26 3.86 -8.18
CA ALA A 162 6.37 5.29 -7.96
C ALA A 162 7.84 5.70 -7.77
N ALA A 163 8.29 6.70 -8.54
CA ALA A 163 9.61 7.28 -8.41
C ALA A 163 9.56 8.57 -7.58
N PRO A 164 10.59 8.88 -6.79
CA PRO A 164 10.66 10.13 -6.05
C PRO A 164 10.84 11.29 -7.03
N GLN A 165 10.11 12.39 -6.84
CA GLN A 165 10.21 13.60 -7.68
C GLN A 165 10.88 14.75 -6.94
N THR A 166 10.41 15.03 -5.73
CA THR A 166 10.95 16.03 -4.82
C THR A 166 10.90 15.45 -3.42
N VAL A 167 12.00 15.59 -2.69
CA VAL A 167 12.17 15.06 -1.35
C VAL A 167 12.56 16.15 -0.38
N MET A 168 12.24 15.97 0.90
CA MET A 168 12.61 16.89 1.97
C MET A 168 13.93 16.42 2.59
N TYR A 169 15.01 17.16 2.37
CA TYR A 169 16.21 17.03 3.21
C TYR A 169 15.99 17.81 4.50
N VAL A 170 16.12 17.15 5.65
CA VAL A 170 15.98 17.77 6.96
C VAL A 170 17.23 17.53 7.81
N GLU A 171 17.63 18.54 8.58
CA GLU A 171 18.52 18.37 9.74
C GLU A 171 17.77 18.73 11.01
N TYR A 172 17.99 17.97 12.07
CA TYR A 172 17.30 18.14 13.34
C TYR A 172 18.17 17.73 14.53
N GLU A 173 17.86 18.30 15.68
CA GLU A 173 18.50 17.94 16.95
C GLU A 173 17.98 16.60 17.47
N ILE A 174 18.89 15.76 17.97
CA ILE A 174 18.52 14.53 18.67
C ILE A 174 17.95 14.94 20.03
N PRO A 175 16.67 14.64 20.34
CA PRO A 175 16.08 15.05 21.60
C PRO A 175 16.70 14.27 22.76
N ALA A 176 17.01 14.97 23.87
CA ALA A 176 17.55 14.36 25.09
C ALA A 176 16.56 13.39 25.79
N SER A 177 15.29 13.43 25.41
CA SER A 177 14.22 12.54 25.89
C SER A 177 13.38 12.07 24.73
N ALA A 178 13.04 10.78 24.70
CA ALA A 178 12.13 10.20 23.70
C ALA A 178 10.72 10.83 23.70
N ARG A 179 10.36 11.57 24.76
CA ARG A 179 9.08 12.31 24.84
C ARG A 179 9.11 13.68 24.18
N THR A 180 10.29 14.15 23.77
CA THR A 180 10.45 15.48 23.18
C THR A 180 10.40 15.39 21.67
N THR A 181 9.46 16.10 21.07
CA THR A 181 9.38 16.24 19.61
C THR A 181 10.59 17.04 19.09
N PRO A 182 11.42 16.49 18.20
CA PRO A 182 12.56 17.20 17.64
C PRO A 182 12.12 18.41 16.81
N GLY A 183 12.90 19.49 16.88
CA GLY A 183 12.75 20.65 16.02
C GLY A 183 13.62 20.51 14.77
N ILE A 184 13.08 20.86 13.60
CA ILE A 184 13.87 20.92 12.37
C ILE A 184 14.69 22.21 12.38
N SER A 185 16.01 22.09 12.21
CA SER A 185 16.94 23.22 12.11
C SER A 185 17.24 23.61 10.66
N VAL A 186 17.20 22.65 9.75
CA VAL A 186 17.39 22.86 8.29
C VAL A 186 16.30 22.08 7.55
N PHE A 187 15.69 22.71 6.57
CA PHE A 187 14.70 22.08 5.69
C PHE A 187 14.87 22.59 4.26
N GLU A 188 15.06 21.67 3.31
CA GLU A 188 15.18 21.97 1.89
C GLU A 188 14.42 20.94 1.04
N ASN A 189 13.65 21.43 0.07
CA ASN A 189 13.07 20.60 -0.97
C ASN A 189 14.08 20.46 -2.12
N LEU A 190 14.48 19.23 -2.40
CA LEU A 190 15.53 18.92 -3.37
C LEU A 190 15.05 17.83 -4.33
N ASP A 191 15.70 17.72 -5.49
CA ASP A 191 15.61 16.50 -6.28
C ASP A 191 16.29 15.32 -5.53
N PRO A 192 15.93 14.07 -5.83
CA PRO A 192 16.39 12.91 -5.06
C PRO A 192 17.90 12.66 -5.12
N GLU A 193 18.59 13.02 -6.22
CA GLU A 193 20.04 12.83 -6.34
C GLU A 193 20.78 13.85 -5.47
N THR A 194 20.43 15.14 -5.59
CA THR A 194 21.03 16.19 -4.76
C THR A 194 20.81 15.94 -3.27
N ALA A 195 19.62 15.46 -2.87
CA ALA A 195 19.36 15.09 -1.48
C ALA A 195 20.26 13.94 -1.00
N ARG A 196 20.49 12.93 -1.83
CA ARG A 196 21.38 11.80 -1.54
C ARG A 196 22.84 12.23 -1.39
N GLU A 197 23.33 13.09 -2.28
CA GLU A 197 24.67 13.66 -2.17
C GLU A 197 24.83 14.46 -0.86
N LYS A 198 23.82 15.26 -0.53
CA LYS A 198 23.84 16.10 0.66
C LYS A 198 23.81 15.31 1.96
N ILE A 199 22.94 14.30 2.08
CA ILE A 199 22.90 13.45 3.28
C ILE A 199 24.18 12.61 3.41
N ALA A 200 24.79 12.18 2.29
CA ALA A 200 26.08 11.52 2.31
C ALA A 200 27.19 12.44 2.83
N LEU A 201 27.20 13.71 2.42
CA LEU A 201 28.15 14.71 2.93
C LEU A 201 27.96 14.99 4.42
N PHE A 202 26.72 15.13 4.89
CA PHE A 202 26.42 15.25 6.32
C PHE A 202 26.96 14.04 7.10
N ASN A 203 26.64 12.82 6.64
CA ASN A 203 27.05 11.60 7.32
C ASN A 203 28.57 11.32 7.26
N ALA A 204 29.32 12.00 6.39
CA ALA A 204 30.78 11.86 6.30
C ALA A 204 31.53 12.47 7.49
N THR A 205 30.87 13.34 8.28
CA THR A 205 31.47 13.95 9.48
C THR A 205 30.60 13.64 10.71
N PRO A 206 31.17 13.32 11.88
CA PRO A 206 30.40 13.19 13.10
C PRO A 206 29.70 14.50 13.48
N HIS A 207 28.39 14.44 13.69
CA HIS A 207 27.59 15.56 14.17
C HIS A 207 27.04 15.25 15.57
N GLU A 208 27.70 15.77 16.62
CA GLU A 208 27.21 15.59 17.99
C GLU A 208 25.81 16.21 18.15
N GLY A 209 24.86 15.41 18.66
CA GLY A 209 23.51 15.86 18.97
C GLY A 209 22.63 16.23 17.77
N ARG A 210 23.05 15.94 16.52
CA ARG A 210 22.27 16.23 15.31
C ARG A 210 22.17 15.02 14.39
N ARG A 211 21.09 14.98 13.60
CA ARG A 211 20.85 14.01 12.54
C ARG A 211 20.36 14.72 11.28
N ALA A 212 20.54 14.05 10.15
CA ALA A 212 19.92 14.42 8.88
C ALA A 212 19.08 13.25 8.35
N ALA A 213 18.03 13.55 7.60
CA ALA A 213 17.17 12.55 6.97
C ALA A 213 16.60 13.06 5.65
N ILE A 214 16.28 12.13 4.75
CA ILE A 214 15.44 12.38 3.57
C ILE A 214 14.04 11.85 3.88
N LEU A 215 13.06 12.75 3.90
CA LEU A 215 11.68 12.47 4.29
C LEU A 215 10.68 13.11 3.31
N ASN A 216 9.40 12.86 3.49
CA ASN A 216 8.35 13.66 2.87
C ASN A 216 7.10 13.79 3.74
N ALA A 217 6.28 14.81 3.49
CA ALA A 217 4.99 14.97 4.16
C ALA A 217 3.85 14.24 3.44
N GLY A 218 3.94 14.11 2.11
CA GLY A 218 2.91 13.46 1.30
C GLY A 218 2.94 11.94 1.43
N LEU A 219 1.75 11.33 1.47
CA LEU A 219 1.59 9.87 1.57
C LEU A 219 1.84 9.16 0.23
N ASP A 220 1.80 9.90 -0.87
CA ASP A 220 1.97 9.48 -2.27
C ASP A 220 3.21 10.09 -2.93
N THR A 221 4.09 10.72 -2.14
CA THR A 221 5.33 11.34 -2.60
C THR A 221 6.53 10.60 -1.99
N PRO A 222 6.95 9.47 -2.56
CA PRO A 222 7.97 8.63 -1.95
C PRO A 222 9.34 9.32 -1.99
N VAL A 223 10.24 8.89 -1.10
CA VAL A 223 11.62 9.40 -1.03
C VAL A 223 12.63 8.54 -1.81
N GLU A 224 12.23 7.32 -2.13
CA GLU A 224 12.97 6.35 -2.95
C GLU A 224 12.00 5.69 -3.94
N THR A 225 12.52 4.99 -4.94
CA THR A 225 11.66 4.30 -5.91
C THR A 225 10.93 3.14 -5.22
N VAL A 226 9.61 3.16 -5.26
CA VAL A 226 8.73 2.11 -4.75
C VAL A 226 8.37 1.16 -5.89
N PRO A 227 8.63 -0.15 -5.79
CA PRO A 227 8.32 -1.11 -6.84
C PRO A 227 6.81 -1.38 -6.94
N ALA A 228 6.34 -1.61 -8.16
CA ALA A 228 4.95 -1.99 -8.43
C ALA A 228 4.56 -3.29 -7.71
N LEU A 229 3.29 -3.41 -7.39
CA LEU A 229 2.66 -4.67 -7.03
C LEU A 229 2.26 -5.40 -8.31
N ARG A 230 2.68 -6.66 -8.42
CA ARG A 230 2.56 -7.48 -9.61
C ARG A 230 1.42 -8.50 -9.50
N HIS A 231 0.98 -8.75 -8.26
CA HIS A 231 -0.07 -9.68 -7.91
C HIS A 231 -1.33 -9.00 -7.37
N TYR A 232 -1.41 -7.67 -7.43
CA TYR A 232 -2.56 -6.92 -6.92
C TYR A 232 -3.08 -5.96 -7.98
N ARG A 233 -4.38 -5.99 -8.22
CA ARG A 233 -5.07 -5.04 -9.11
C ARG A 233 -6.17 -4.32 -8.36
N LEU A 234 -6.26 -3.00 -8.52
CA LEU A 234 -7.41 -2.23 -8.04
C LEU A 234 -8.64 -2.65 -8.85
N VAL A 235 -9.70 -3.08 -8.18
CA VAL A 235 -10.95 -3.54 -8.81
C VAL A 235 -12.13 -2.63 -8.54
N TYR A 236 -12.06 -1.84 -7.46
CA TYR A 236 -13.09 -0.86 -7.10
C TYR A 236 -12.55 0.23 -6.18
N GLU A 237 -13.09 1.43 -6.35
CA GLU A 237 -12.80 2.60 -5.55
C GLU A 237 -14.10 3.28 -5.10
N GLU A 238 -14.24 3.52 -3.81
CA GLU A 238 -15.32 4.34 -3.24
C GLU A 238 -14.74 5.67 -2.77
N ALA A 239 -15.30 6.78 -3.23
CA ALA A 239 -14.91 8.10 -2.79
C ALA A 239 -15.16 8.27 -1.28
N GLY A 240 -14.26 8.98 -0.60
CA GLY A 240 -14.47 9.36 0.79
C GLY A 240 -15.63 10.32 0.95
N THR A 241 -16.24 10.34 2.14
CA THR A 241 -17.34 11.25 2.49
C THR A 241 -16.84 12.59 3.09
N GLY A 242 -15.61 13.00 2.77
CA GLY A 242 -14.97 14.20 3.33
C GLY A 242 -15.51 15.52 2.80
N ASN A 243 -15.28 16.61 3.55
CA ASN A 243 -15.58 17.98 3.12
C ASN A 243 -14.81 18.35 1.83
N GLU A 244 -15.39 19.25 1.03
CA GLU A 244 -14.98 19.70 -0.31
C GLU A 244 -13.52 20.19 -0.47
N THR A 245 -12.72 20.25 0.59
CA THR A 245 -11.34 20.80 0.59
C THR A 245 -10.25 19.79 0.28
N SER A 246 -10.55 18.49 0.27
CA SER A 246 -9.63 17.43 -0.19
C SER A 246 -10.24 16.70 -1.38
N PRO A 247 -9.44 16.31 -2.39
CA PRO A 247 -9.97 15.55 -3.51
C PRO A 247 -10.64 14.27 -3.00
N PRO A 248 -11.83 13.89 -3.50
CA PRO A 248 -12.61 12.76 -2.95
C PRO A 248 -11.87 11.41 -2.98
N TYR A 249 -10.81 11.29 -3.79
CA TYR A 249 -9.98 10.09 -3.91
C TYR A 249 -8.88 9.97 -2.85
N THR A 250 -8.45 11.06 -2.20
CA THR A 250 -7.45 10.97 -1.11
C THR A 250 -8.04 10.37 0.17
N GLN A 251 -9.38 10.36 0.26
CA GLN A 251 -10.12 9.73 1.34
C GLN A 251 -10.87 8.47 0.91
N ALA A 252 -10.43 7.83 -0.18
CA ALA A 252 -11.12 6.68 -0.73
C ALA A 252 -11.05 5.45 0.17
N VAL A 253 -11.98 4.53 -0.06
CA VAL A 253 -11.83 3.11 0.28
C VAL A 253 -11.53 2.38 -1.03
N LYS A 254 -10.52 1.50 -1.03
CA LYS A 254 -10.05 0.81 -2.24
C LYS A 254 -10.09 -0.70 -2.03
N ALA A 255 -10.64 -1.42 -3.01
CA ALA A 255 -10.61 -2.88 -3.04
C ALA A 255 -9.65 -3.36 -4.13
N PHE A 256 -8.73 -4.21 -3.74
CA PHE A 256 -7.78 -4.88 -4.61
C PHE A 256 -8.11 -6.37 -4.68
N GLU A 257 -7.87 -6.99 -5.83
CA GLU A 257 -7.89 -8.45 -5.94
C GLU A 257 -6.45 -8.97 -6.02
N TYR A 258 -6.17 -10.03 -5.26
CA TYR A 258 -4.93 -10.78 -5.33
C TYR A 258 -5.01 -11.82 -6.45
N VAL A 259 -4.08 -11.74 -7.41
CA VAL A 259 -4.09 -12.50 -8.66
C VAL A 259 -2.72 -13.11 -8.96
N LYS A 260 -2.70 -14.18 -9.77
CA LYS A 260 -1.44 -14.77 -10.23
C LYS A 260 -0.64 -13.85 -11.16
N GLY A 261 -1.33 -13.08 -11.99
CA GLY A 261 -0.73 -12.14 -12.93
C GLY A 261 -0.12 -12.82 -14.16
N ALA A 262 -0.39 -12.27 -15.36
CA ALA A 262 0.13 -12.84 -16.60
C ALA A 262 1.64 -12.63 -16.72
N ARG A 263 2.38 -13.63 -17.19
CA ARG A 263 3.85 -13.62 -17.24
C ARG A 263 4.35 -13.23 -18.63
N LEU A 264 5.10 -12.14 -18.72
CA LEU A 264 5.67 -11.65 -19.96
C LEU A 264 7.20 -11.59 -19.86
N LYS A 265 7.92 -12.03 -20.89
CA LYS A 265 9.38 -11.86 -20.98
C LYS A 265 9.74 -10.49 -21.56
N GLY A 266 10.72 -9.84 -20.96
CA GLY A 266 11.25 -8.56 -21.44
C GLY A 266 11.98 -7.78 -20.35
N ASP A 267 12.76 -6.80 -20.79
CA ASP A 267 13.55 -5.90 -19.95
C ASP A 267 13.00 -4.46 -20.00
N GLY A 268 13.36 -3.66 -19.01
CA GLY A 268 12.96 -2.25 -18.92
C GLY A 268 11.63 -2.05 -18.21
N GLU A 269 10.91 -0.98 -18.59
CA GLU A 269 9.66 -0.58 -17.97
C GLU A 269 8.46 -0.83 -18.90
N ILE A 270 7.34 -1.24 -18.32
CA ILE A 270 6.06 -1.41 -19.00
C ILE A 270 4.99 -0.57 -18.29
N GLU A 271 4.06 0.00 -19.05
CA GLU A 271 2.97 0.81 -18.49
C GLU A 271 1.61 0.51 -19.13
N VAL A 272 0.54 0.77 -18.39
CA VAL A 272 -0.83 0.80 -18.90
C VAL A 272 -1.65 1.84 -18.15
N THR A 273 -2.49 2.59 -18.87
CA THR A 273 -3.41 3.55 -18.25
C THR A 273 -4.64 2.83 -17.72
N ILE A 274 -4.95 3.05 -16.45
CA ILE A 274 -6.12 2.51 -15.74
C ILE A 274 -7.13 3.64 -15.52
N GLN A 275 -8.42 3.33 -15.67
CA GLN A 275 -9.53 4.18 -15.25
C GLN A 275 -10.34 3.49 -14.16
N THR A 276 -10.63 4.20 -13.06
CA THR A 276 -11.46 3.68 -11.97
C THR A 276 -12.94 3.90 -12.25
N ASN A 277 -13.78 3.24 -11.47
CA ASN A 277 -15.24 3.43 -11.50
C ASN A 277 -15.69 4.86 -11.14
N LEU A 278 -14.79 5.72 -10.64
CA LEU A 278 -15.03 7.14 -10.38
C LEU A 278 -14.59 8.04 -11.55
N GLY A 279 -14.07 7.46 -12.63
CA GLY A 279 -13.50 8.18 -13.77
C GLY A 279 -12.08 8.71 -13.54
N ARG A 280 -11.50 8.51 -12.34
CA ARG A 280 -10.09 8.83 -12.04
C ARG A 280 -9.19 7.95 -12.89
N THR A 281 -8.16 8.54 -13.48
CA THR A 281 -7.14 7.79 -14.22
C THR A 281 -5.80 7.81 -13.51
N PHE A 282 -5.06 6.72 -13.63
CA PHE A 282 -3.66 6.63 -13.22
C PHE A 282 -2.91 5.71 -14.19
N VAL A 283 -1.58 5.74 -14.15
CA VAL A 283 -0.74 4.86 -14.96
C VAL A 283 -0.14 3.79 -14.06
N TYR A 284 -0.47 2.53 -14.31
CA TYR A 284 0.26 1.41 -13.71
C TYR A 284 1.59 1.27 -14.46
N ARG A 285 2.70 1.33 -13.72
CA ARG A 285 4.07 1.14 -14.22
C ARG A 285 4.76 0.03 -13.47
N GLN A 286 5.60 -0.72 -14.17
CA GLN A 286 6.37 -1.81 -13.59
C GLN A 286 7.72 -1.90 -14.28
N GLN A 287 8.78 -1.91 -13.47
CA GLN A 287 10.11 -2.32 -13.90
C GLN A 287 10.20 -3.85 -13.97
N SER A 288 10.86 -4.38 -15.00
CA SER A 288 11.16 -5.80 -15.14
C SER A 288 12.05 -6.30 -14.00
N GLU A 289 11.72 -7.49 -13.48
CA GLU A 289 12.57 -8.24 -12.55
C GLU A 289 13.07 -9.51 -13.22
N ASN A 290 14.40 -9.68 -13.26
CA ASN A 290 15.06 -10.85 -13.86
C ASN A 290 14.60 -11.15 -15.31
N GLY A 291 14.42 -10.10 -16.10
CA GLY A 291 14.00 -10.19 -17.51
C GLY A 291 12.54 -10.62 -17.69
N SER A 292 11.69 -10.35 -16.71
CA SER A 292 10.26 -10.66 -16.79
C SER A 292 9.38 -9.65 -16.06
N PHE A 293 8.14 -9.58 -16.53
CA PHE A 293 7.02 -8.88 -15.91
C PHE A 293 5.97 -9.90 -15.45
N ILE A 294 5.26 -9.53 -14.39
CA ILE A 294 4.01 -10.17 -13.97
C ILE A 294 2.95 -9.07 -13.99
N LEU A 295 1.97 -9.22 -14.88
CA LEU A 295 0.99 -8.19 -15.22
C LEU A 295 -0.35 -8.47 -14.52
N PRO A 296 -0.75 -7.66 -13.52
CA PRO A 296 -1.96 -7.92 -12.75
C PRO A 296 -3.24 -7.45 -13.44
N TYR A 297 -3.17 -6.50 -14.38
CA TYR A 297 -4.36 -5.98 -15.05
C TYR A 297 -4.59 -6.70 -16.38
N PRO A 298 -5.82 -7.13 -16.68
CA PRO A 298 -6.21 -7.58 -18.00
C PRO A 298 -6.50 -6.37 -18.87
N THR A 299 -6.18 -6.45 -20.15
CA THR A 299 -6.59 -5.46 -21.14
C THR A 299 -7.92 -5.82 -21.82
N LYS A 300 -8.37 -7.08 -21.65
CA LYS A 300 -9.61 -7.61 -22.22
C LYS A 300 -10.31 -8.57 -21.25
N GLY A 301 -11.64 -8.45 -21.18
CA GLY A 301 -12.49 -9.42 -20.48
C GLY A 301 -12.57 -9.27 -18.96
N SER A 302 -12.09 -8.16 -18.39
CA SER A 302 -12.34 -7.85 -16.97
C SER A 302 -13.84 -7.67 -16.72
N GLN A 303 -14.34 -8.25 -15.64
CA GLN A 303 -15.69 -8.03 -15.13
C GLN A 303 -15.79 -6.80 -14.21
N TYR A 304 -14.65 -6.27 -13.76
CA TYR A 304 -14.61 -5.19 -12.78
C TYR A 304 -14.75 -3.82 -13.45
N PRO A 305 -15.30 -2.81 -12.72
CA PRO A 305 -15.50 -1.49 -13.28
C PRO A 305 -14.19 -0.68 -13.37
N VAL A 306 -13.14 -1.05 -12.62
CA VAL A 306 -11.78 -0.55 -12.86
C VAL A 306 -11.17 -1.32 -14.03
N HIS A 307 -10.70 -0.61 -15.05
CA HIS A 307 -10.27 -1.23 -16.31
C HIS A 307 -9.14 -0.44 -16.99
N THR A 308 -8.39 -1.11 -17.86
CA THR A 308 -7.36 -0.48 -18.69
C THR A 308 -8.00 0.31 -19.85
N LEU A 309 -7.43 1.45 -20.23
CA LEU A 309 -7.86 2.23 -21.40
C LEU A 309 -7.19 1.81 -22.71
N GLY A 310 -6.32 0.79 -22.69
CA GLY A 310 -5.59 0.29 -23.85
C GLY A 310 -4.67 -0.87 -23.50
N PRO A 311 -3.84 -1.33 -24.45
CA PRO A 311 -2.87 -2.38 -24.20
C PRO A 311 -1.75 -1.87 -23.27
N TYR A 312 -1.02 -2.80 -22.66
CA TYR A 312 0.28 -2.47 -22.07
C TYR A 312 1.23 -1.95 -23.13
N ARG A 313 2.14 -1.05 -22.76
CA ARG A 313 3.17 -0.47 -23.62
C ARG A 313 4.54 -0.57 -22.96
N MET A 314 5.49 -1.18 -23.65
CA MET A 314 6.91 -1.16 -23.28
C MET A 314 7.47 0.25 -23.52
N ILE A 315 8.04 0.90 -22.51
CA ILE A 315 8.50 2.30 -22.60
C ILE A 315 9.64 2.45 -23.61
N SER A 316 10.61 1.53 -23.57
CA SER A 316 11.83 1.62 -24.38
C SER A 316 11.60 1.37 -25.88
N SER A 317 10.68 0.48 -26.23
CA SER A 317 10.46 0.03 -27.61
C SER A 317 9.14 0.52 -28.21
N GLY A 318 8.20 1.00 -27.39
CA GLY A 318 6.84 1.33 -27.81
C GLY A 318 5.97 0.13 -28.16
N ARG A 319 6.50 -1.11 -28.04
CA ARG A 319 5.77 -2.35 -28.29
C ARG A 319 4.59 -2.48 -27.35
N THR A 320 3.44 -2.90 -27.88
CA THR A 320 2.22 -3.09 -27.09
C THR A 320 1.89 -4.56 -26.87
N VAL A 321 1.26 -4.88 -25.74
CA VAL A 321 0.88 -6.24 -25.35
C VAL A 321 -0.55 -6.24 -24.82
N GLU A 322 -1.33 -7.22 -25.29
CA GLU A 322 -2.70 -7.46 -24.84
C GLU A 322 -2.71 -8.65 -23.86
N VAL A 323 -3.51 -8.56 -22.81
CA VAL A 323 -3.59 -9.53 -21.73
C VAL A 323 -5.06 -9.86 -21.49
N THR A 324 -5.45 -11.12 -21.53
CA THR A 324 -6.83 -11.50 -21.21
C THR A 324 -7.00 -11.70 -19.70
N GLU A 325 -8.24 -11.57 -19.22
CA GLU A 325 -8.61 -11.94 -17.84
C GLU A 325 -8.14 -13.35 -17.46
N GLN A 326 -8.29 -14.31 -18.38
CA GLN A 326 -7.87 -15.68 -18.13
C GLN A 326 -6.35 -15.81 -17.96
N ASP A 327 -5.56 -15.02 -18.72
CA ASP A 327 -4.11 -15.03 -18.59
C ASP A 327 -3.67 -14.54 -17.19
N VAL A 328 -4.35 -13.51 -16.67
CA VAL A 328 -4.11 -12.96 -15.33
C VAL A 328 -4.47 -13.96 -14.24
N LEU A 329 -5.66 -14.55 -14.32
CA LEU A 329 -6.16 -15.47 -13.29
C LEU A 329 -5.37 -16.79 -13.24
N GLU A 330 -4.97 -17.32 -14.39
CA GLU A 330 -4.19 -18.57 -14.47
C GLU A 330 -2.68 -18.34 -14.33
N GLY A 331 -2.20 -17.10 -14.49
CA GLY A 331 -0.78 -16.77 -14.48
C GLY A 331 -0.03 -17.26 -15.72
N LYS A 332 -0.69 -17.23 -16.89
CA LYS A 332 -0.16 -17.77 -18.15
C LYS A 332 1.06 -17.00 -18.62
N ALA A 333 2.00 -17.72 -19.21
CA ALA A 333 3.04 -17.11 -20.02
C ALA A 333 2.41 -16.61 -21.33
N ILE A 334 2.57 -15.32 -21.61
CA ILE A 334 2.06 -14.67 -22.81
C ILE A 334 3.20 -14.24 -23.73
N SER A 335 2.97 -14.34 -25.04
CA SER A 335 3.85 -13.78 -26.05
C SER A 335 3.48 -12.32 -26.32
N GLY A 336 4.45 -11.43 -26.19
CA GLY A 336 4.36 -10.05 -26.70
C GLY A 336 5.06 -9.89 -28.02
#